data_AF-A0A345R990-F1
#
_entry.id   AF-A0A345R990-F1
#
_cell.length_a   1.000
_cell.length_b   1.000
_cell.length_c   1.000
_cell.angle_alpha   90.00
_cell.angle_beta   90.00
_cell.angle_gamma   90.00
#
_symmetry.space_group_name_H-M   'P 1'
#
loop_
_entity.id
_entity.type
_entity.pdbx_description
1 polymer ?
#
loop_
_entity_poly.entity_id
_entity_poly.type
_entity_poly.pdbx_seq_one_letter_code
_entity_poly.pdbx_strand_id
1 'polypeptide(L)'
;MVGIGGQIVEYDFGDNRIIDGDGGDFNVYEANWGGAEFSLISVFVSLDGENYYDVTASEAAAVVDLNGDESWGTDFSFARSYDLSGSSLSEARFIKIDGNGEGLAGGCCTGFDLDAVGGVNYVVAAVPEVSAAGALAALGSLLAMMAFLWERRRLPAA
;
A
#
# COMPACT_ATOMS: atom_id res chain seq x y z
N MET A 1 20.32 -12.89 12.50
CA MET A 1 19.79 -12.29 11.27
C MET A 1 18.86 -13.31 10.68
N VAL A 2 17.58 -12.95 10.62
CA VAL A 2 16.42 -13.75 10.23
C VAL A 2 15.71 -12.87 9.20
N GLY A 3 16.35 -12.69 8.06
CA GLY A 3 15.95 -11.72 7.06
C GLY A 3 14.89 -12.27 6.11
N ILE A 4 14.36 -11.39 5.25
CA ILE A 4 13.38 -11.78 4.23
C ILE A 4 14.01 -12.59 3.08
N GLY A 5 15.33 -12.71 3.01
CA GLY A 5 16.03 -13.48 1.97
C GLY A 5 15.71 -12.95 0.57
N GLY A 6 15.39 -13.87 -0.36
CA GLY A 6 14.91 -13.55 -1.70
C GLY A 6 13.37 -13.52 -1.81
N GLN A 7 12.67 -13.26 -0.71
CA GLN A 7 11.21 -13.28 -0.65
C GLN A 7 10.63 -11.86 -0.67
N ILE A 8 9.34 -11.80 -0.97
CA ILE A 8 8.57 -10.56 -1.02
C ILE A 8 7.70 -10.45 0.23
N VAL A 9 7.67 -9.26 0.83
CA VAL A 9 6.71 -8.88 1.87
C VAL A 9 5.86 -7.73 1.34
N GLU A 10 4.55 -7.83 1.52
CA GLU A 10 3.60 -6.80 1.10
C GLU A 10 2.75 -6.35 2.28
N TYR A 11 2.67 -5.03 2.46
CA TYR A 11 1.82 -4.37 3.43
C TYR A 11 0.62 -3.75 2.73
N ASP A 12 -0.58 -4.19 3.11
CA ASP A 12 -1.84 -3.56 2.74
C ASP A 12 -2.28 -2.59 3.84
N PHE A 13 -2.33 -1.30 3.54
CA PHE A 13 -2.75 -0.25 4.46
C PHE A 13 -4.29 -0.19 4.63
N GLY A 14 -5.03 -1.09 3.98
CA GLY A 14 -6.47 -1.24 4.05
C GLY A 14 -7.19 -0.03 3.49
N ASP A 15 -7.97 0.63 4.34
CA ASP A 15 -8.65 1.86 3.98
C ASP A 15 -7.69 3.05 3.99
N ASN A 16 -6.49 2.97 4.56
CA ASN A 16 -5.56 4.09 4.54
C ASN A 16 -4.87 4.23 3.18
N ARG A 17 -4.59 5.48 2.80
CA ARG A 17 -3.82 5.87 1.62
C ARG A 17 -2.66 6.73 2.07
N ILE A 18 -1.45 6.29 1.77
CA ILE A 18 -0.24 7.11 1.89
C ILE A 18 -0.33 8.16 0.79
N ILE A 19 -0.18 9.43 1.14
CA ILE A 19 -0.32 10.56 0.22
C ILE A 19 1.07 11.08 -0.14
N ASP A 20 1.30 11.29 -1.44
CA ASP A 20 2.51 11.94 -1.97
C ASP A 20 2.58 13.39 -1.47
N GLY A 21 3.60 13.67 -0.66
CA GLY A 21 3.85 14.96 -0.04
C GLY A 21 5.26 15.49 -0.33
N ASP A 22 5.67 16.52 0.41
CA ASP A 22 7.06 16.98 0.34
C ASP A 22 7.97 16.03 1.14
N GLY A 23 8.90 15.37 0.46
CA GLY A 23 9.92 14.52 1.08
C GLY A 23 9.48 13.06 1.25
N GLY A 24 9.97 12.40 2.29
CA GLY A 24 9.62 11.00 2.54
C GLY A 24 8.15 10.82 2.93
N ASP A 25 7.46 9.90 2.27
CA ASP A 25 6.05 9.61 2.51
C ASP A 25 5.83 8.38 3.38
N PHE A 26 6.82 7.50 3.45
CA PHE A 26 6.85 6.37 4.36
C PHE A 26 8.27 5.98 4.72
N ASN A 27 8.40 5.29 5.85
CA ASN A 27 9.65 4.76 6.36
C ASN A 27 9.63 3.23 6.30
N VAL A 28 10.75 2.63 5.93
CA VAL A 28 11.01 1.19 6.10
C VAL A 28 12.09 1.05 7.17
N TYR A 29 11.83 0.16 8.13
CA TYR A 29 12.68 -0.09 9.27
C TYR A 29 13.27 -1.50 9.20
N GLU A 30 14.53 -1.58 9.57
CA GLU A 30 15.28 -2.81 9.76
C GLU A 30 15.48 -3.08 11.25
N ALA A 31 15.67 -4.33 11.64
CA ALA A 31 16.09 -4.65 12.99
C ALA A 31 17.43 -3.96 13.32
N ASN A 32 17.50 -3.29 14.47
CA ASN A 32 18.61 -2.39 14.83
C ASN A 32 19.88 -3.10 15.36
N TRP A 33 20.25 -4.23 14.77
CA TRP A 33 21.46 -4.98 15.09
C TRP A 33 22.33 -5.20 13.85
N GLY A 34 23.65 -5.31 14.04
CA GLY A 34 24.56 -5.53 12.90
C GLY A 34 24.77 -4.26 12.08
N GLY A 35 24.77 -4.39 10.76
CA GLY A 35 24.86 -3.26 9.83
C GLY A 35 23.56 -3.15 9.03
N ALA A 36 23.17 -1.94 8.66
CA ALA A 36 21.97 -1.73 7.86
C ALA A 36 22.16 -2.23 6.42
N GLU A 37 21.18 -2.94 5.89
CA GLU A 37 21.26 -3.76 4.68
C GLU A 37 20.23 -3.33 3.61
N PHE A 38 19.83 -2.05 3.59
CA PHE A 38 18.88 -1.49 2.62
C PHE A 38 19.25 -1.69 1.14
N SER A 39 20.54 -1.92 0.83
CA SER A 39 20.98 -2.28 -0.52
C SER A 39 20.56 -3.69 -0.96
N LEU A 40 20.05 -4.51 -0.04
CA LEU A 40 19.54 -5.86 -0.28
C LEU A 40 18.02 -5.90 -0.49
N ILE A 41 17.36 -4.75 -0.65
CA ILE A 41 15.93 -4.69 -0.99
C ILE A 41 15.67 -3.77 -2.17
N SER A 42 14.53 -4.00 -2.80
CA SER A 42 13.86 -3.04 -3.67
C SER A 42 12.49 -2.72 -3.09
N VAL A 43 12.08 -1.47 -3.21
CA VAL A 43 10.85 -0.95 -2.61
C VAL A 43 9.91 -0.50 -3.71
N PHE A 44 8.70 -1.03 -3.67
CA PHE A 44 7.66 -0.73 -4.64
C PHE A 44 6.38 -0.25 -3.95
N VAL A 45 5.63 0.61 -4.64
CA VAL A 45 4.33 1.11 -4.19
C VAL A 45 3.25 0.77 -5.20
N SER A 46 2.02 0.63 -4.73
CA SER A 46 0.84 0.43 -5.58
C SER A 46 -0.42 1.00 -4.93
N LEU A 47 -1.36 1.45 -5.76
CA LEU A 47 -2.71 1.82 -5.32
C LEU A 47 -3.69 0.64 -5.40
N ASP A 48 -3.52 -0.26 -6.38
CA ASP A 48 -4.49 -1.29 -6.75
C ASP A 48 -4.08 -2.71 -6.31
N GLY A 49 -2.83 -2.92 -5.91
CA GLY A 49 -2.30 -4.23 -5.54
C GLY A 49 -1.92 -5.10 -6.74
N GLU A 50 -1.96 -4.54 -7.95
CA GLU A 50 -1.66 -5.24 -9.21
C GLU A 50 -0.47 -4.57 -9.93
N ASN A 51 -0.54 -3.25 -10.09
CA ASN A 51 0.49 -2.45 -10.76
C ASN A 51 1.41 -1.81 -9.72
N TYR A 52 2.68 -2.19 -9.76
CA TYR A 52 3.70 -1.73 -8.82
C TYR A 52 4.72 -0.83 -9.50
N TYR A 53 5.11 0.22 -8.79
CA TYR A 53 6.08 1.21 -9.25
C TYR A 53 7.28 1.19 -8.33
N ASP A 54 8.47 1.07 -8.90
CA ASP A 54 9.73 1.06 -8.16
C ASP A 54 10.05 2.47 -7.65
N VAL A 55 10.18 2.62 -6.34
CA VAL A 55 10.59 3.85 -5.66
C VAL A 55 11.93 3.69 -4.94
N THR A 56 12.67 2.60 -5.17
CA THR A 56 13.95 2.33 -4.51
C THR A 56 14.94 3.48 -4.65
N ALA A 57 14.98 4.13 -5.82
CA ALA A 57 15.87 5.27 -6.08
C ALA A 57 15.52 6.54 -5.29
N SER A 58 14.34 6.61 -4.68
CA SER A 58 13.92 7.72 -3.80
C SER A 58 14.47 7.61 -2.38
N GLU A 59 15.18 6.52 -2.05
CA GLU A 59 15.74 6.27 -0.72
C GLU A 59 16.47 7.51 -0.17
N ALA A 60 16.00 7.99 0.97
CA ALA A 60 16.63 9.05 1.72
C ALA A 60 17.16 8.51 3.07
N ALA A 61 18.42 8.83 3.36
CA ALA A 61 19.03 8.58 4.67
C ALA A 61 18.45 9.48 5.77
N ALA A 62 17.87 10.63 5.40
CA ALA A 62 17.12 11.46 6.32
C ALA A 62 15.74 10.84 6.51
N VAL A 63 15.52 10.26 7.69
CA VAL A 63 14.26 9.62 8.07
C VAL A 63 13.29 10.67 8.60
N VAL A 64 12.02 10.58 8.21
CA VAL A 64 10.96 11.40 8.82
C VAL A 64 10.66 10.84 10.21
N ASP A 65 10.83 11.65 11.25
CA ASP A 65 10.56 11.27 12.64
C ASP A 65 9.05 11.05 12.87
N LEU A 66 8.67 9.82 13.19
CA LEU A 66 7.30 9.42 13.46
C LEU A 66 7.07 9.19 14.95
N ASN A 67 5.89 9.57 15.45
CA ASN A 67 5.47 9.18 16.79
C ASN A 67 5.49 7.65 16.92
N GLY A 68 6.27 7.13 17.87
CA GLY A 68 6.53 5.71 18.05
C GLY A 68 7.98 5.32 17.76
N ASP A 69 8.73 6.11 17.00
CA ASP A 69 10.14 5.87 16.70
C ASP A 69 11.00 5.86 17.99
N GLU A 70 10.58 6.62 19.01
CA GLU A 70 11.24 6.63 20.32
C GLU A 70 11.25 5.27 21.02
N SER A 71 10.32 4.37 20.67
CA SER A 71 10.27 3.00 21.18
C SER A 71 11.23 2.06 20.47
N TRP A 72 11.64 2.38 19.25
CA TRP A 72 12.55 1.59 18.43
C TRP A 72 14.02 1.99 18.65
N GLY A 73 14.28 3.29 18.85
CA GLY A 73 15.58 3.81 19.28
C GLY A 73 15.90 5.19 18.70
N THR A 74 17.12 5.68 18.93
CA THR A 74 17.60 6.95 18.37
C THR A 74 18.55 6.78 17.19
N ASP A 75 18.76 5.54 16.73
CA ASP A 75 19.68 5.23 15.64
C ASP A 75 18.91 5.07 14.32
N PHE A 76 18.79 6.17 13.59
CA PHE A 76 18.15 6.19 12.28
C PHE A 76 18.98 5.50 11.17
N SER A 77 20.14 4.90 11.48
CA SER A 77 20.92 4.13 10.50
C SER A 77 20.16 2.93 9.95
N PHE A 78 19.21 2.38 10.72
CA PHE A 78 18.38 1.22 10.40
C PHE A 78 16.98 1.59 9.88
N ALA A 79 16.79 2.83 9.44
CA ALA A 79 15.55 3.28 8.81
C ALA A 79 15.86 4.08 7.54
N ARG A 80 14.96 4.01 6.56
CA ARG A 80 15.02 4.82 5.33
C ARG A 80 13.65 5.35 4.99
N SER A 81 13.60 6.60 4.56
CA SER A 81 12.40 7.18 3.98
C SER A 81 12.39 6.99 2.47
N TYR A 82 11.19 6.80 1.93
CA TYR A 82 10.91 6.68 0.51
C TYR A 82 9.78 7.62 0.12
N ASP A 83 9.81 8.08 -1.12
CA ASP A 83 8.96 9.16 -1.65
C ASP A 83 8.20 8.64 -2.88
N LEU A 84 6.88 8.90 -2.91
CA LEU A 84 5.96 8.46 -3.96
C LEU A 84 6.17 9.23 -5.26
N SER A 85 6.80 10.41 -5.25
CA SER A 85 7.07 11.22 -6.44
C SER A 85 7.86 10.46 -7.52
N GLY A 86 8.60 9.41 -7.14
CA GLY A 86 9.25 8.47 -8.06
C GLY A 86 8.31 7.55 -8.86
N SER A 87 7.05 7.41 -8.42
CA SER A 87 6.06 6.45 -8.95
C SER A 87 4.97 7.05 -9.84
N SER A 88 4.87 8.38 -9.97
CA SER A 88 3.76 9.12 -10.58
C SER A 88 2.39 8.97 -9.88
N LEU A 89 2.32 8.22 -8.78
CA LEU A 89 1.13 8.10 -7.96
C LEU A 89 1.04 9.28 -7.00
N SER A 90 -0.15 9.87 -6.86
CA SER A 90 -0.44 10.83 -5.79
C SER A 90 -0.79 10.15 -4.46
N GLU A 91 -1.07 8.84 -4.49
CA GLU A 91 -1.34 8.04 -3.31
C GLU A 91 -1.02 6.55 -3.53
N ALA A 92 -0.69 5.85 -2.45
CA ALA A 92 -0.46 4.40 -2.43
C ALA A 92 -1.23 3.73 -1.29
N ARG A 93 -1.62 2.48 -1.50
CA ARG A 93 -2.25 1.60 -0.50
C ARG A 93 -1.32 0.44 -0.12
N PHE A 94 -0.54 -0.04 -1.07
CA PHE A 94 0.33 -1.19 -0.89
C PHE A 94 1.78 -0.76 -0.94
N ILE A 95 2.57 -1.26 0.00
CA ILE A 95 4.02 -1.20 -0.04
C ILE A 95 4.53 -2.62 -0.16
N LYS A 96 5.38 -2.85 -1.15
CA LYS A 96 6.02 -4.14 -1.40
C LYS A 96 7.53 -3.99 -1.23
N ILE A 97 8.06 -4.80 -0.33
CA ILE A 97 9.49 -4.94 -0.08
C ILE A 97 9.93 -6.24 -0.74
N ASP A 98 10.73 -6.13 -1.78
CA ASP A 98 11.31 -7.27 -2.48
C ASP A 98 12.74 -7.50 -1.99
N GLY A 99 12.99 -8.67 -1.42
CA GLY A 99 14.32 -9.08 -0.99
C GLY A 99 15.18 -9.44 -2.19
N ASN A 100 16.27 -8.68 -2.40
CA ASN A 100 17.30 -8.98 -3.41
C ASN A 100 18.35 -9.99 -2.90
N GLY A 101 18.12 -10.57 -1.71
CA GLY A 101 18.97 -11.63 -1.16
C GLY A 101 18.68 -13.00 -1.77
N GLU A 102 19.40 -14.00 -1.30
CA GLU A 102 19.18 -15.40 -1.69
C GLU A 102 18.51 -16.18 -0.56
N GLY A 103 17.81 -17.26 -0.92
CA GLY A 103 17.23 -18.20 0.05
C GLY A 103 15.86 -17.82 0.60
N LEU A 104 15.39 -18.61 1.55
CA LEU A 104 14.07 -18.46 2.17
C LEU A 104 14.09 -17.40 3.27
N ALA A 105 12.94 -16.77 3.49
CA ALA A 105 12.72 -15.92 4.65
C ALA A 105 12.97 -16.70 5.95
N GLY A 106 13.59 -16.03 6.92
CA GLY A 106 13.94 -16.58 8.21
C GLY A 106 15.17 -17.52 8.24
N GLY A 107 15.87 -17.64 7.11
CA GLY A 107 17.21 -18.24 7.07
C GLY A 107 18.20 -17.45 7.93
N CYS A 108 19.19 -18.13 8.52
CA CYS A 108 20.23 -17.41 9.24
C CYS A 108 21.12 -16.67 8.24
N CYS A 109 21.33 -15.38 8.51
CA CYS A 109 22.32 -14.54 7.82
C CYS A 109 22.01 -14.29 6.34
N THR A 110 20.73 -14.24 5.95
CA THR A 110 20.32 -13.98 4.57
C THR A 110 19.33 -12.82 4.47
N GLY A 111 19.78 -11.72 3.86
CA GLY A 111 18.93 -10.60 3.44
C GLY A 111 18.56 -9.63 4.55
N PHE A 112 17.72 -8.66 4.18
CA PHE A 112 17.27 -7.56 5.02
C PHE A 112 16.35 -8.03 6.16
N ASP A 113 16.68 -7.65 7.39
CA ASP A 113 15.90 -7.95 8.60
C ASP A 113 14.73 -6.96 8.76
N LEU A 114 13.71 -7.05 7.89
CA LEU A 114 12.53 -6.17 7.91
C LEU A 114 11.82 -6.19 9.28
N ASP A 115 11.67 -5.01 9.89
CA ASP A 115 11.03 -4.82 11.19
C ASP A 115 9.63 -4.19 11.04
N ALA A 116 9.55 -3.06 10.34
CA ALA A 116 8.30 -2.31 10.20
C ALA A 116 8.26 -1.44 8.93
N VAL A 117 7.04 -0.98 8.61
CA VAL A 117 6.79 0.09 7.64
C VAL A 117 5.84 1.11 8.28
N GLY A 118 6.24 2.37 8.30
CA GLY A 118 5.48 3.47 8.90
C GLY A 118 5.06 4.50 7.84
N GLY A 119 3.77 4.82 7.75
CA GLY A 119 3.28 5.88 6.87
C GLY A 119 3.47 7.26 7.52
N VAL A 120 3.99 8.23 6.75
CA VAL A 120 4.20 9.62 7.21
C VAL A 120 2.93 10.43 7.05
N ASN A 121 2.46 10.57 5.81
CA ASN A 121 1.23 11.29 5.49
C ASN A 121 0.21 10.27 4.98
N TYR A 122 -0.88 10.06 5.73
CA TYR A 122 -1.94 9.18 5.28
C TYR A 122 -3.33 9.73 5.58
N VAL A 123 -4.27 9.32 4.74
CA VAL A 123 -5.71 9.60 4.89
C VAL A 123 -6.48 8.30 4.86
N VAL A 124 -7.66 8.27 5.46
CA VAL A 124 -8.61 7.18 5.25
C VAL A 124 -9.31 7.45 3.91
N ALA A 125 -9.22 6.49 2.98
CA ALA A 125 -9.91 6.53 1.71
C ALA A 125 -11.40 6.80 1.95
N ALA A 126 -11.94 7.79 1.23
CA ALA A 126 -13.37 8.07 1.29
C ALA A 126 -14.15 6.84 0.84
N VAL A 127 -14.97 6.27 1.72
CA VAL A 127 -15.97 5.27 1.34
C VAL A 127 -16.91 5.94 0.34
N PRO A 128 -17.02 5.47 -0.92
CA PRO A 128 -17.95 6.07 -1.86
C PRO A 128 -19.36 5.95 -1.29
N GLU A 129 -19.96 7.06 -0.89
CA GLU A 129 -21.37 7.01 -0.52
C GLU A 129 -22.17 6.62 -1.76
N VAL A 130 -23.11 5.68 -1.59
CA VAL A 130 -24.08 5.39 -2.64
C VAL A 130 -24.88 6.66 -2.83
N SER A 131 -24.59 7.41 -3.89
CA SER A 131 -25.31 8.67 -4.12
C SER A 131 -26.80 8.37 -4.16
N ALA A 132 -27.61 9.19 -3.46
CA ALA A 132 -29.07 9.06 -3.50
C ALA A 132 -29.59 9.04 -4.94
N ALA A 133 -28.89 9.73 -5.86
CA ALA A 133 -29.15 9.70 -7.29
C ALA A 133 -28.91 8.32 -7.93
N GLY A 134 -27.79 7.66 -7.63
CA GLY A 134 -27.50 6.30 -8.11
C GLY A 134 -28.48 5.26 -7.59
N ALA A 135 -28.86 5.36 -6.31
CA ALA A 135 -29.87 4.49 -5.71
C ALA A 135 -31.26 4.70 -6.36
N LEU A 136 -31.65 5.96 -6.62
CA LEU A 136 -32.92 6.28 -7.26
C LEU A 136 -32.96 5.81 -8.72
N ALA A 137 -31.86 5.93 -9.46
CA ALA A 137 -31.75 5.44 -10.83
C ALA A 137 -31.86 3.90 -10.90
N ALA A 138 -31.28 3.19 -9.95
CA ALA A 138 -31.41 1.73 -9.83
C ALA A 138 -32.86 1.31 -9.50
N LEU A 139 -33.53 2.01 -8.58
CA LEU A 139 -34.94 1.78 -8.26
C LEU A 139 -35.87 2.10 -9.44
N GLY A 140 -35.61 3.20 -10.17
CA GLY A 140 -36.39 3.60 -11.33
C GLY A 140 -36.29 2.59 -12.48
N SER A 141 -35.09 2.08 -12.74
CA SER A 141 -34.85 1.05 -13.76
C SER A 141 -35.48 -0.29 -13.37
N LEU A 142 -35.45 -0.67 -12.09
CA LEU A 142 -36.16 -1.85 -11.59
C LEU A 142 -37.67 -1.73 -11.79
N LEU A 143 -38.26 -0.58 -11.43
CA LEU A 143 -39.69 -0.33 -11.61
C LEU A 143 -40.10 -0.36 -13.09
N ALA A 144 -39.30 0.25 -13.98
CA ALA A 144 -39.54 0.22 -15.41
C ALA A 144 -39.49 -1.21 -15.97
N MET A 145 -38.54 -2.03 -15.51
CA MET A 145 -38.44 -3.43 -15.90
C MET A 145 -39.66 -4.24 -15.41
N MET A 146 -40.12 -4.02 -14.18
CA MET A 146 -41.31 -4.67 -13.64
C MET A 146 -42.58 -4.28 -14.42
N ALA A 147 -42.72 -3.01 -14.79
CA ALA A 147 -43.82 -2.53 -15.61
C ALA A 147 -43.82 -3.20 -17.00
N PHE A 148 -42.67 -3.25 -17.67
CA PHE A 148 -42.52 -3.92 -18.97
C PHE A 148 -42.87 -5.43 -18.90
N LEU A 149 -42.40 -6.12 -17.87
CA LEU A 149 -42.70 -7.54 -17.66
C LEU A 149 -44.19 -7.80 -17.40
N TRP A 150 -44.86 -6.88 -16.71
CA TRP A 150 -46.30 -6.95 -16.47
C TRP A 150 -47.12 -6.70 -17.75
N GLU A 151 -46.73 -5.72 -18.55
CA GLU A 151 -47.33 -5.43 -19.87
C GLU A 151 -47.23 -6.66 -20.79
N ARG A 152 -46.04 -7.28 -20.84
CA ARG A 152 -45.78 -8.46 -21.68
C ARG A 152 -46.60 -9.68 -21.29
N ARG A 153 -46.97 -9.84 -20.01
CA ARG A 153 -47.82 -10.95 -19.53
C ARG A 153 -49.30 -10.77 -19.88
N ARG A 154 -49.74 -9.56 -20.22
CA ARG A 154 -51.15 -9.26 -20.51
C ARG A 154 -51.55 -9.42 -21.97
N LEU A 155 -50.58 -9.55 -22.88
CA LEU A 155 -50.86 -9.77 -24.29
C LEU A 155 -51.29 -11.23 -24.49
N PRO A 156 -52.52 -11.50 -24.98
CA PRO A 156 -52.92 -12.86 -25.33
C PRO A 156 -52.08 -13.36 -26.50
N ALA A 157 -51.71 -14.64 -26.47
CA ALA A 157 -51.06 -15.30 -27.61
C ALA A 157 -52.01 -15.24 -28.82
N ALA A 158 -51.58 -14.54 -29.86
CA ALA A 158 -52.25 -14.51 -31.16
C ALA A 158 -52.02 -15.82 -31.92
#